data_AF-A0A6B3I2F7-F1
#
_entry.id   AF-A0A6B3I2F7-F1
#
_cell.length_a   1.000
_cell.length_b   1.000
_cell.length_c   1.000
_cell.angle_alpha   90.00
_cell.angle_beta   90.00
_cell.angle_gamma   90.00
#
_symmetry.space_group_name_H-M   'P 1'
#
loop_
_entity.id
_entity.type
_entity.pdbx_description
1 polymer ?
#
loop_
_entity_poly.entity_id
_entity_poly.type
_entity_poly.pdbx_seq_one_letter_code
_entity_poly.pdbx_strand_id
1 'polypeptide(L)'
;VELWADPFGADKPKKLVKKAKVNSKGNLSVTVNMKRDTTVTAVFAGDGRYAPKSVKSTAYAKVSVSTKLSKHYKTAKIGKTSYAYYSKKKNPVFTTSMTYYKGRAQRLSLELYYNGKWYDAGQQYFALGSNGKSVVTLTGPHETGYKMRVRSSYVNSSSGDTVNSTTHGAWKYFIFTK
;
A
#
# COMPACT_ATOMS: atom_id res chain seq x y z
N VAL A 1 33.26 11.33 1.26
CA VAL A 1 32.11 10.64 0.61
C VAL A 1 30.85 11.42 0.94
N GLU A 2 29.95 11.52 -0.03
CA GLU A 2 28.63 12.13 0.13
C GLU A 2 27.54 11.09 -0.09
N LEU A 3 26.51 11.10 0.74
CA LEU A 3 25.31 10.30 0.60
C LEU A 3 24.15 11.26 0.30
N TRP A 4 23.45 10.97 -0.79
CA TRP A 4 22.32 11.74 -1.28
C TRP A 4 21.06 10.87 -1.29
N ALA A 5 19.91 11.48 -1.03
CA ALA A 5 18.60 10.87 -1.16
C ALA A 5 17.77 11.64 -2.20
N ASP A 6 17.14 10.92 -3.11
CA ASP A 6 16.37 11.45 -4.23
C ASP A 6 14.96 10.80 -4.20
N PRO A 7 14.01 11.40 -3.47
CA PRO A 7 12.64 10.89 -3.36
C PRO A 7 11.92 11.01 -4.71
N PHE A 8 11.19 9.98 -5.11
CA PHE A 8 10.48 9.96 -6.39
C PHE A 8 9.43 11.07 -6.50
N GLY A 9 9.27 11.61 -7.71
CA GLY A 9 8.31 12.69 -8.02
C GLY A 9 8.98 14.07 -8.08
N ALA A 10 8.48 14.93 -8.97
CA ALA A 10 9.05 16.24 -9.23
C ALA A 10 8.86 17.26 -8.09
N ASP A 11 8.00 16.96 -7.10
CA ASP A 11 7.68 17.82 -5.96
C ASP A 11 8.74 17.76 -4.83
N LYS A 12 9.73 16.87 -4.93
CA LYS A 12 10.81 16.73 -3.94
C LYS A 12 12.17 16.72 -4.61
N PRO A 13 13.04 17.71 -4.34
CA PRO A 13 14.37 17.71 -4.90
C PRO A 13 15.28 16.68 -4.22
N LYS A 14 16.28 16.23 -4.98
CA LYS A 14 17.43 15.48 -4.45
C LYS A 14 18.12 16.27 -3.33
N LYS A 15 18.44 15.60 -2.22
CA LYS A 15 19.00 16.21 -1.00
C LYS A 15 20.26 15.49 -0.54
N LEU A 16 21.28 16.26 -0.15
CA LEU A 16 22.45 15.72 0.57
C LEU A 16 22.02 15.33 1.99
N VAL A 17 22.15 14.05 2.33
CA VAL A 17 21.77 13.53 3.65
C VAL A 17 22.96 13.35 4.57
N LYS A 18 24.17 13.15 4.03
CA LYS A 18 25.41 13.10 4.82
C LYS A 18 26.63 13.38 3.97
N LYS A 19 27.60 14.12 4.50
CA LYS A 19 28.95 14.27 3.93
C LYS A 19 29.96 14.05 5.03
N ALA A 20 30.82 13.05 4.87
CA ALA A 20 31.86 12.74 5.86
C ALA A 20 32.98 11.88 5.25
N LYS A 21 34.08 11.76 6.01
CA LYS A 21 35.05 10.68 5.81
C LYS A 21 34.42 9.35 6.26
N VAL A 22 34.83 8.27 5.61
CA VAL A 22 34.47 6.92 6.05
C VAL A 22 35.17 6.60 7.38
N ASN A 23 34.61 5.67 8.16
CA ASN A 23 35.28 5.17 9.35
C ASN A 23 36.49 4.27 8.99
N SER A 24 37.22 3.78 9.99
CA SER A 24 38.39 2.91 9.80
C SER A 24 38.10 1.59 9.07
N LYS A 25 36.82 1.21 8.94
CA LYS A 25 36.37 0.02 8.19
C LYS A 25 35.90 0.35 6.77
N GLY A 26 36.06 1.59 6.32
CA GLY A 26 35.61 2.03 4.99
C GLY A 26 34.11 2.33 4.89
N ASN A 27 33.38 2.38 6.01
CA ASN A 27 31.93 2.54 6.01
C ASN A 27 31.47 3.98 6.30
N LEU A 28 30.36 4.36 5.68
CA LEU A 28 29.60 5.57 5.98
C LEU A 28 28.11 5.25 5.90
N SER A 29 27.37 5.52 6.97
CA SER A 29 25.93 5.19 7.06
C SER A 29 25.08 6.39 7.47
N VAL A 30 23.82 6.38 7.02
CA VAL A 30 22.77 7.34 7.38
C VAL A 30 21.41 6.63 7.33
N THR A 31 20.51 7.01 8.24
CA THR A 31 19.12 6.54 8.23
C THR A 31 18.26 7.56 7.51
N VAL A 32 17.45 7.12 6.54
CA VAL A 32 16.56 7.98 5.76
C VAL A 32 15.12 7.53 5.99
N ASN A 33 14.26 8.44 6.45
CA ASN A 33 12.83 8.18 6.58
C ASN A 33 12.16 8.30 5.21
N MET A 34 11.64 7.19 4.69
CA MET A 34 11.04 7.13 3.36
C MET A 34 9.52 7.13 3.42
N LYS A 35 8.90 8.07 2.71
CA LYS A 35 7.44 8.09 2.47
C LYS A 35 7.05 7.67 1.05
N ARG A 36 8.05 7.53 0.18
CA ARG A 36 7.95 7.28 -1.25
C ARG A 36 9.22 6.58 -1.72
N ASP A 37 9.17 5.98 -2.90
CA ASP A 37 10.33 5.33 -3.51
C ASP A 37 11.47 6.37 -3.56
N THR A 38 12.69 5.97 -3.21
CA THR A 38 13.80 6.91 -3.04
C THR A 38 15.07 6.29 -3.58
N THR A 39 15.71 7.00 -4.51
CA THR A 39 17.04 6.63 -5.00
C THR A 39 18.08 7.23 -4.07
N VAL A 40 18.92 6.38 -3.48
CA VAL A 40 20.08 6.81 -2.72
C VAL A 40 21.32 6.78 -3.62
N THR A 41 22.14 7.83 -3.54
CA THR A 41 23.39 7.92 -4.30
C THR A 41 24.55 8.11 -3.34
N ALA A 42 25.57 7.25 -3.44
CA ALA A 42 26.86 7.50 -2.82
C ALA A 42 27.79 8.13 -3.86
N VAL A 43 28.40 9.26 -3.51
CA VAL A 43 29.32 10.02 -4.37
C VAL A 43 30.68 10.08 -3.68
N PHE A 44 31.68 9.57 -4.37
CA PHE A 44 33.09 9.74 -4.04
C PHE A 44 33.70 10.71 -5.05
N ALA A 45 34.18 11.85 -4.57
CA ALA A 45 34.71 12.92 -5.42
C ALA A 45 36.12 12.63 -5.97
N GLY A 46 36.68 11.45 -5.69
CA GLY A 46 38.07 11.14 -5.97
C GLY A 46 39.01 11.57 -4.85
N ASP A 47 40.25 11.11 -4.94
CA ASP A 47 41.39 11.57 -4.15
C ASP A 47 42.67 11.49 -5.00
N GLY A 48 43.84 11.69 -4.38
CA GLY A 48 45.12 11.64 -5.10
C GLY A 48 45.49 10.28 -5.68
N ARG A 49 44.72 9.21 -5.41
CA ARG A 49 44.96 7.84 -5.89
C ARG A 49 43.82 7.30 -6.74
N TYR A 50 42.58 7.74 -6.49
CA TYR A 50 41.39 7.16 -7.09
C TYR A 50 40.53 8.21 -7.80
N ALA A 51 40.04 7.86 -8.99
CA ALA A 51 39.11 8.69 -9.74
C ALA A 51 37.75 8.83 -9.03
N PRO A 52 36.99 9.92 -9.30
CA PRO A 52 35.64 10.08 -8.79
C PRO A 52 34.71 8.94 -9.24
N LYS A 53 33.79 8.53 -8.37
CA LYS A 53 32.79 7.49 -8.67
C LYS A 53 31.47 7.77 -7.97
N SER A 54 30.37 7.44 -8.64
CA SER A 54 29.03 7.47 -8.04
C SER A 54 28.33 6.14 -8.24
N VAL A 55 27.59 5.70 -7.22
CA VAL A 55 26.75 4.49 -7.28
C VAL A 55 25.37 4.80 -6.75
N LYS A 56 24.35 4.17 -7.33
CA LYS A 56 22.94 4.39 -7.00
C LYS A 56 22.27 3.08 -6.58
N SER A 57 21.31 3.18 -5.67
CA SER A 57 20.38 2.11 -5.33
C SER A 57 19.01 2.70 -5.05
N THR A 58 17.94 2.01 -5.43
CA THR A 58 16.56 2.48 -5.21
C THR A 58 15.91 1.63 -4.14
N ALA A 59 15.44 2.28 -3.09
CA ALA A 59 14.60 1.67 -2.09
C ALA A 59 13.12 1.93 -2.41
N TYR A 60 12.30 0.89 -2.25
CA TYR A 60 10.89 0.87 -2.63
C TYR A 60 10.00 1.02 -1.39
N ALA A 61 9.31 2.15 -1.27
CA ALA A 61 8.44 2.45 -0.15
C ALA A 61 7.02 1.99 -0.44
N LYS A 62 6.50 1.13 0.43
CA LYS A 62 5.11 0.66 0.38
C LYS A 62 4.17 1.65 1.06
N VAL A 63 3.00 1.83 0.45
CA VAL A 63 1.88 2.57 1.06
C VAL A 63 1.33 1.78 2.25
N SER A 64 1.00 2.44 3.36
CA SER A 64 0.21 1.80 4.42
C SER A 64 -1.24 1.68 3.95
N VAL A 65 -1.80 0.46 3.97
CA VAL A 65 -3.16 0.18 3.53
C VAL A 65 -3.85 -0.73 4.54
N SER A 66 -5.05 -0.35 4.99
CA SER A 66 -5.91 -1.20 5.81
C SER A 66 -7.37 -1.05 5.41
N THR A 67 -8.14 -2.12 5.59
CA THR A 67 -9.57 -2.17 5.27
C THR A 67 -10.35 -2.57 6.51
N LYS A 68 -11.38 -1.80 6.87
CA LYS A 68 -12.33 -2.11 7.94
C LYS A 68 -13.69 -2.44 7.32
N LEU A 69 -14.34 -3.50 7.80
CA LEU A 69 -15.73 -3.79 7.48
C LEU A 69 -16.62 -3.36 8.63
N SER A 70 -17.71 -2.68 8.32
CA SER A 70 -18.70 -2.17 9.28
C SER A 70 -20.10 -2.62 8.88
N LYS A 71 -21.08 -2.46 9.78
CA LYS A 71 -22.49 -2.89 9.64
C LYS A 71 -22.74 -4.40 9.63
N HIS A 72 -21.74 -5.21 9.99
CA HIS A 72 -21.96 -6.62 10.31
C HIS A 72 -22.59 -6.71 11.70
N TYR A 73 -23.45 -7.70 11.91
CA TYR A 73 -24.11 -7.91 13.21
C TYR A 73 -23.34 -8.91 14.09
N LYS A 74 -22.42 -9.67 13.49
CA LYS A 74 -21.61 -10.67 14.19
C LYS A 74 -20.27 -10.84 13.48
N THR A 75 -19.25 -11.21 14.25
CA THR A 75 -18.00 -11.76 13.73
C THR A 75 -17.82 -13.16 14.31
N ALA A 76 -17.55 -14.16 13.48
CA ALA A 76 -17.29 -15.53 13.92
C ALA A 76 -16.35 -16.26 12.97
N LYS A 77 -15.73 -17.34 13.46
CA LYS A 77 -14.78 -18.10 12.66
C LYS A 77 -15.49 -19.18 11.84
N ILE A 78 -15.03 -19.36 10.60
CA ILE A 78 -15.29 -20.56 9.81
C ILE A 78 -13.92 -21.22 9.61
N GLY A 79 -13.71 -22.36 10.28
CA GLY A 79 -12.37 -22.92 10.46
C GLY A 79 -11.47 -21.96 11.25
N LYS A 80 -10.31 -21.61 10.69
CA LYS A 80 -9.34 -20.69 11.33
C LYS A 80 -9.53 -19.22 10.94
N THR A 81 -10.42 -18.93 9.98
CA THR A 81 -10.58 -17.59 9.42
C THR A 81 -11.79 -16.90 10.03
N SER A 82 -11.60 -15.65 10.47
CA SER A 82 -12.68 -14.81 11.01
C SER A 82 -13.48 -14.17 9.88
N TYR A 83 -14.81 -14.31 9.93
CA TYR A 83 -15.76 -13.75 8.98
C TYR A 83 -16.66 -12.72 9.69
N ALA A 84 -16.88 -11.59 9.04
CA ALA A 84 -17.98 -10.67 9.36
C ALA A 84 -19.29 -11.18 8.74
N TYR A 85 -20.35 -11.24 9.54
CA TYR A 85 -21.66 -11.73 9.13
C TYR A 85 -22.61 -10.55 8.90
N TYR A 86 -23.20 -10.54 7.72
CA TYR A 86 -24.14 -9.52 7.27
C TYR A 86 -25.50 -10.15 7.01
N SER A 87 -26.58 -9.48 7.42
CA SER A 87 -27.90 -9.84 6.89
C SER A 87 -27.94 -9.45 5.42
N LYS A 88 -28.57 -10.27 4.57
CA LYS A 88 -28.74 -10.01 3.14
C LYS A 88 -29.53 -8.73 2.85
N LYS A 89 -30.20 -8.15 3.84
CA LYS A 89 -30.93 -6.88 3.74
C LYS A 89 -30.05 -5.65 4.05
N LYS A 90 -28.80 -5.85 4.48
CA LYS A 90 -27.91 -4.77 4.91
C LYS A 90 -26.74 -4.64 3.94
N ASN A 91 -26.51 -3.42 3.47
CA ASN A 91 -25.37 -3.08 2.62
C ASN A 91 -24.10 -2.95 3.48
N PRO A 92 -23.07 -3.81 3.27
CA PRO A 92 -21.78 -3.67 3.96
C PRO A 92 -21.12 -2.33 3.64
N VAL A 93 -20.37 -1.81 4.60
CA VAL A 93 -19.51 -0.65 4.39
C VAL A 93 -18.06 -1.06 4.58
N PHE A 94 -17.26 -0.82 3.55
CA PHE A 94 -15.82 -1.04 3.52
C PHE A 94 -15.12 0.31 3.61
N THR A 95 -14.38 0.51 4.69
CA THR A 95 -13.56 1.71 4.89
C THR A 95 -12.11 1.36 4.66
N THR A 96 -11.52 1.94 3.62
CA THR A 96 -10.08 1.89 3.38
C THR A 96 -9.42 3.07 4.10
N SER A 97 -8.37 2.80 4.86
CA SER A 97 -7.41 3.81 5.33
C SER A 97 -6.09 3.58 4.60
N MET A 98 -5.58 4.62 3.96
CA MET A 98 -4.39 4.57 3.12
C MET A 98 -3.53 5.83 3.30
N THR A 99 -2.20 5.72 3.23
CA THR A 99 -1.34 6.91 3.25
C THR A 99 -1.73 7.85 2.13
N TYR A 100 -2.11 9.08 2.50
CA TYR A 100 -2.61 10.07 1.55
C TYR A 100 -1.52 10.56 0.60
N TYR A 101 -1.93 10.76 -0.67
CA TYR A 101 -1.22 11.53 -1.69
C TYR A 101 -2.27 12.16 -2.61
N LYS A 102 -2.01 13.35 -3.14
CA LYS A 102 -2.97 14.07 -3.99
C LYS A 102 -3.28 13.23 -5.24
N GLY A 103 -4.56 13.04 -5.54
CA GLY A 103 -5.01 12.25 -6.70
C GLY A 103 -5.00 10.73 -6.49
N ARG A 104 -4.59 10.25 -5.31
CA ARG A 104 -4.54 8.82 -5.01
C ARG A 104 -5.91 8.17 -4.95
N ALA A 105 -6.01 6.95 -5.45
CA ALA A 105 -7.16 6.08 -5.40
C ALA A 105 -6.79 4.69 -4.86
N GLN A 106 -7.72 4.07 -4.15
CA GLN A 106 -7.60 2.68 -3.71
C GLN A 106 -8.31 1.76 -4.69
N ARG A 107 -7.69 0.62 -5.02
CA ARG A 107 -8.34 -0.46 -5.75
C ARG A 107 -9.00 -1.40 -4.76
N LEU A 108 -10.33 -1.46 -4.77
CA LEU A 108 -11.10 -2.41 -3.99
C LEU A 108 -11.35 -3.64 -4.87
N SER A 109 -10.95 -4.82 -4.40
CA SER A 109 -11.16 -6.09 -5.10
C SER A 109 -12.02 -7.00 -4.22
N LEU A 110 -13.04 -7.61 -4.82
CA LEU A 110 -13.92 -8.57 -4.19
C LEU A 110 -13.70 -9.95 -4.82
N GLU A 111 -13.76 -10.99 -4.01
CA GLU A 111 -13.73 -12.35 -4.48
C GLU A 111 -14.77 -13.21 -3.75
N LEU A 112 -15.31 -14.17 -4.48
CA LEU A 112 -16.31 -15.14 -4.04
C LEU A 112 -15.67 -16.53 -3.99
N TYR A 113 -15.90 -17.28 -2.92
CA TYR A 113 -15.49 -18.67 -2.83
C TYR A 113 -16.58 -19.60 -3.35
N TYR A 114 -16.26 -20.39 -4.36
CA TYR A 114 -17.14 -21.40 -4.95
C TYR A 114 -16.31 -22.62 -5.37
N ASN A 115 -16.86 -23.82 -5.19
CA ASN A 115 -16.23 -25.08 -5.61
C ASN A 115 -14.72 -25.22 -5.30
N GLY A 116 -14.32 -24.89 -4.06
CA GLY A 116 -12.93 -25.04 -3.63
C GLY A 116 -11.98 -23.90 -3.98
N LYS A 117 -12.43 -22.86 -4.71
CA LYS A 117 -11.57 -21.80 -5.24
C LYS A 117 -12.18 -20.41 -5.03
N TRP A 118 -11.30 -19.40 -5.00
CA TRP A 118 -11.71 -17.99 -5.00
C TRP A 118 -11.77 -17.49 -6.44
N TYR A 119 -12.88 -16.82 -6.79
CA TYR A 119 -13.12 -16.22 -8.10
C TYR A 119 -13.21 -14.71 -7.96
N ASP A 120 -12.67 -13.98 -8.95
CA ASP A 120 -12.85 -12.53 -9.05
C ASP A 120 -14.34 -12.20 -9.15
N ALA A 121 -14.82 -11.37 -8.22
CA ALA A 121 -16.18 -10.89 -8.17
C ALA A 121 -16.26 -9.39 -8.53
N GLY A 122 -15.14 -8.82 -8.99
CA GLY A 122 -15.05 -7.46 -9.48
C GLY A 122 -14.04 -6.61 -8.71
N GLN A 123 -13.58 -5.58 -9.38
CA GLN A 123 -12.68 -4.59 -8.82
C GLN A 123 -12.97 -3.19 -9.35
N GLN A 124 -12.74 -2.19 -8.51
CA GLN A 124 -12.91 -0.80 -8.91
C GLN A 124 -11.98 0.12 -8.13
N TYR A 125 -11.59 1.23 -8.75
CA TYR A 125 -10.82 2.29 -8.12
C TYR A 125 -11.76 3.33 -7.50
N PHE A 126 -11.48 3.70 -6.25
CA PHE A 126 -12.20 4.74 -5.54
C PHE A 126 -11.21 5.80 -5.04
N ALA A 127 -11.55 7.06 -5.26
CA ALA A 127 -10.72 8.18 -4.79
C ALA A 127 -10.50 8.11 -3.27
N LEU A 128 -9.32 8.54 -2.85
CA LEU A 128 -8.96 8.69 -1.46
C LEU A 128 -9.18 10.14 -1.03
N GLY A 129 -9.94 10.34 0.06
CA GLY A 129 -10.08 11.65 0.67
C GLY A 129 -8.75 12.17 1.24
N SER A 130 -8.66 13.48 1.45
CA SER A 130 -7.49 14.13 2.05
C SER A 130 -7.15 13.64 3.45
N ASN A 131 -8.13 13.07 4.16
CA ASN A 131 -7.95 12.39 5.44
C ASN A 131 -7.37 10.96 5.31
N GLY A 132 -6.96 10.54 4.12
CA GLY A 132 -6.43 9.20 3.85
C GLY A 132 -7.50 8.11 3.92
N LYS A 133 -8.78 8.43 3.75
CA LYS A 133 -9.88 7.45 3.83
C LYS A 133 -10.70 7.39 2.55
N SER A 134 -11.20 6.21 2.23
CA SER A 134 -12.18 5.95 1.17
C SER A 134 -13.25 5.01 1.72
N VAL A 135 -14.52 5.41 1.61
CA VAL A 135 -15.66 4.66 2.15
C VAL A 135 -16.50 4.17 0.99
N VAL A 136 -16.65 2.85 0.87
CA VAL A 136 -17.42 2.20 -0.19
C VAL A 136 -18.54 1.40 0.45
N THR A 137 -19.76 1.55 -0.06
CA THR A 137 -20.91 0.75 0.34
C THR A 137 -21.19 -0.27 -0.74
N LEU A 138 -21.22 -1.55 -0.40
CA LEU A 138 -21.63 -2.61 -1.33
C LEU A 138 -23.16 -2.64 -1.38
N THR A 139 -23.72 -2.04 -2.44
CA THR A 139 -25.17 -1.98 -2.71
C THR A 139 -25.60 -3.16 -3.58
N GLY A 140 -26.91 -3.29 -3.78
CA GLY A 140 -27.51 -4.34 -4.61
C GLY A 140 -28.01 -5.54 -3.81
N PRO A 141 -28.54 -6.56 -4.51
CA PRO A 141 -28.97 -7.80 -3.87
C PRO A 141 -27.76 -8.59 -3.36
N HIS A 142 -27.94 -9.25 -2.22
CA HIS A 142 -26.89 -10.03 -1.57
C HIS A 142 -27.29 -11.50 -1.50
N GLU A 143 -26.56 -12.36 -2.22
CA GLU A 143 -26.74 -13.81 -2.16
C GLU A 143 -26.15 -14.40 -0.88
N THR A 144 -26.89 -15.31 -0.26
CA THR A 144 -26.50 -15.92 1.02
C THR A 144 -25.73 -17.22 0.84
N GLY A 145 -24.90 -17.58 1.80
CA GLY A 145 -24.21 -18.88 1.84
C GLY A 145 -22.85 -18.92 1.16
N TYR A 146 -22.47 -17.87 0.42
CA TYR A 146 -21.14 -17.75 -0.18
C TYR A 146 -20.15 -17.07 0.75
N LYS A 147 -18.97 -17.67 0.91
CA LYS A 147 -17.84 -17.01 1.59
C LYS A 147 -17.28 -15.97 0.64
N MET A 148 -17.12 -14.75 1.12
CA MET A 148 -16.58 -13.63 0.35
C MET A 148 -15.32 -13.08 1.01
N ARG A 149 -14.48 -12.45 0.21
CA ARG A 149 -13.36 -11.65 0.70
C ARG A 149 -13.21 -10.35 -0.07
N VAL A 150 -12.73 -9.33 0.62
CA VAL A 150 -12.46 -8.01 0.07
C VAL A 150 -11.09 -7.54 0.52
N ARG A 151 -10.36 -6.85 -0.35
CA ARG A 151 -9.12 -6.14 0.02
C ARG A 151 -9.05 -4.81 -0.70
N SER A 152 -8.37 -3.86 -0.07
CA SER A 152 -7.94 -2.62 -0.73
C SER A 152 -6.47 -2.73 -1.11
N SER A 153 -6.10 -2.20 -2.27
CA SER A 153 -4.72 -2.15 -2.77
C SER A 153 -4.37 -0.75 -3.25
N TYR A 154 -3.09 -0.40 -3.11
CA TYR A 154 -2.46 0.64 -3.91
C TYR A 154 -1.72 -0.04 -5.06
N VAL A 155 -1.96 0.38 -6.30
CA VAL A 155 -1.32 -0.17 -7.50
C VAL A 155 -0.54 0.94 -8.17
N ASN A 156 0.78 0.80 -8.24
CA ASN A 156 1.64 1.80 -8.87
C ASN A 156 1.13 2.09 -10.31
N SER A 157 1.12 3.37 -10.68
CA SER A 157 0.63 3.88 -11.99
C SER A 157 -0.87 3.79 -12.24
N SER A 158 -1.62 2.93 -11.52
CA SER A 158 -3.07 2.82 -11.68
C SER A 158 -3.88 3.43 -10.53
N SER A 159 -3.25 3.64 -9.37
CA SER A 159 -3.86 4.29 -8.20
C SER A 159 -3.84 5.83 -8.28
N GLY A 160 -3.67 6.42 -9.46
CA GLY A 160 -3.68 7.88 -9.65
C GLY A 160 -2.36 8.60 -9.33
N ASP A 161 -1.34 7.87 -8.89
CA ASP A 161 0.03 8.35 -8.72
C ASP A 161 1.05 7.22 -8.87
N THR A 162 2.34 7.59 -8.85
CA THR A 162 3.47 6.70 -9.11
C THR A 162 4.55 6.75 -8.02
N VAL A 163 4.31 7.47 -6.91
CA VAL A 163 5.37 7.76 -5.92
C VAL A 163 5.71 6.59 -5.00
N ASN A 164 4.89 5.55 -4.98
CA ASN A 164 5.12 4.37 -4.14
C ASN A 164 5.09 3.10 -4.97
N SER A 165 5.63 2.04 -4.41
CA SER A 165 5.47 0.69 -4.96
C SER A 165 4.09 0.09 -4.63
N THR A 166 3.63 -0.83 -5.49
CA THR A 166 2.36 -1.55 -5.31
C THR A 166 2.29 -2.22 -3.93
N THR A 167 1.19 -1.97 -3.21
CA THR A 167 0.88 -2.59 -1.93
C THR A 167 -0.49 -3.23 -1.96
N HIS A 168 -0.56 -4.51 -1.59
CA HIS A 168 -1.84 -5.19 -1.33
C HIS A 168 -2.12 -5.22 0.17
N GLY A 169 -3.30 -4.72 0.57
CA GLY A 169 -3.80 -4.90 1.92
C GLY A 169 -4.19 -6.36 2.19
N ALA A 170 -4.32 -6.69 3.47
CA ALA A 170 -4.78 -8.01 3.89
C ALA A 170 -6.23 -8.26 3.46
N TRP A 171 -6.53 -9.52 3.09
CA TRP A 171 -7.90 -9.96 2.84
C TRP A 171 -8.76 -9.85 4.11
N LYS A 172 -9.96 -9.32 3.95
CA LYS A 172 -11.02 -9.31 4.95
C LYS A 172 -12.16 -10.20 4.47
N TYR A 173 -12.65 -11.06 5.36
CA TYR A 173 -13.60 -12.10 5.00
C TYR A 173 -14.99 -11.78 5.54
N PHE A 174 -16.02 -12.06 4.74
CA PHE A 174 -17.40 -11.83 5.13
C PHE A 174 -18.36 -12.82 4.46
N ILE A 175 -19.57 -12.90 4.97
CA ILE A 175 -20.64 -13.76 4.44
C ILE A 175 -21.99 -13.10 4.67
N PHE A 176 -22.91 -13.28 3.72
CA PHE A 176 -24.30 -12.91 3.88
C PHE A 176 -25.13 -14.08 4.38
N THR A 177 -25.99 -13.80 5.35
CA THR A 177 -27.02 -14.69 5.90
C THR A 177 -28.40 -14.08 5.68
N LYS A 178 -29.46 -14.78 6.08
CA LYS A 178 -30.84 -14.23 6.08
C LYS A 178 -30.90 -12.89 6.82
#